data_AF-A0A6B3CAS4-F1
#
_entry.id   AF-A0A6B3CAS4-F1
#
_cell.length_a   1.000
_cell.length_b   1.000
_cell.length_c   1.000
_cell.angle_alpha   90.00
_cell.angle_beta   90.00
_cell.angle_gamma   90.00
#
_symmetry.space_group_name_H-M   'P 1'
#
loop_
_entity.id
_entity.type
_entity.pdbx_description
1 polymer ?
#
loop_
_entity_poly.entity_id
_entity_poly.type
_entity_poly.pdbx_seq_one_letter_code
_entity_poly.pdbx_strand_id
1 'polypeptide(L)'
;LYTLLHSTLAGDGFNNMAHYDNPAVDKALDAGRRSQDPDKRAAAYDTIQQALVDDPGFTFLTHIDHLYVLADRWEGLTTQLEPHEHGFASGPWWNIEDWQPKK
;
A
#
# COMPACT_ATOMS: atom_id res chain seq x y z
N LEU A 1 0.36 2.75 5.47
CA LEU A 1 1.09 2.70 6.78
C LEU A 1 0.55 3.72 7.77
N TYR A 2 0.48 5.02 7.47
CA TYR A 2 0.03 6.02 8.47
C TYR A 2 -1.36 5.71 9.07
N THR A 3 -2.37 5.48 8.23
CA THR A 3 -3.72 5.11 8.67
C THR A 3 -3.79 3.77 9.40
N LEU A 4 -2.82 2.89 9.16
CA LEU A 4 -2.76 1.57 9.77
C LEU A 4 -2.11 1.60 11.16
N LEU A 5 -1.16 2.51 11.39
CA LEU A 5 -0.21 2.41 12.50
C LEU A 5 -0.12 3.66 13.39
N HIS A 6 -0.59 4.83 12.95
CA HIS A 6 -0.47 6.04 13.77
C HIS A 6 -1.43 5.93 14.97
N SER A 7 -0.91 6.14 16.19
CA SER A 7 -1.66 5.90 17.44
C SER A 7 -2.93 6.74 17.56
N THR A 8 -2.93 7.96 17.01
CA THR A 8 -4.11 8.85 17.03
C THR A 8 -5.31 8.32 16.25
N LEU A 9 -5.11 7.26 15.44
CA LEU A 9 -6.15 6.60 14.65
C LEU A 9 -6.56 5.26 15.26
N ALA A 10 -6.07 4.91 16.46
CA ALA A 10 -6.42 3.66 17.12
C ALA A 10 -7.94 3.53 17.30
N GLY A 11 -8.53 2.53 16.63
CA GLY A 11 -9.97 2.26 16.66
C GLY A 11 -10.83 3.24 15.84
N ASP A 12 -10.25 4.07 14.97
CA ASP A 12 -10.98 4.99 14.11
C ASP A 12 -11.53 4.30 12.84
N GLY A 13 -12.74 3.75 12.92
CA GLY A 13 -13.43 3.15 11.78
C GLY A 13 -12.73 1.89 11.27
N PHE A 14 -12.01 1.99 10.15
CA PHE A 14 -11.14 0.91 9.62
C PHE A 14 -9.65 1.25 9.72
N ASN A 15 -9.31 2.40 10.30
CA ASN A 15 -7.94 2.80 10.60
C ASN A 15 -7.48 2.12 11.90
N ASN A 16 -6.20 1.75 11.95
CA ASN A 16 -5.51 1.16 13.11
C ASN A 16 -6.41 0.29 14.01
N MET A 17 -7.02 -0.74 13.41
CA MET A 17 -7.95 -1.66 14.08
C MET A 17 -7.30 -2.49 15.18
N ALA A 18 -5.97 -2.64 15.13
CA ALA A 18 -5.20 -3.34 16.14
C ALA A 18 -4.97 -2.52 17.42
N HIS A 19 -5.36 -1.23 17.42
CA HIS A 19 -5.02 -0.29 18.49
C HIS A 19 -3.51 -0.23 18.75
N TYR A 20 -2.72 -0.31 17.69
CA TYR A 20 -1.26 -0.21 17.77
C TYR A 20 -0.86 1.20 18.24
N ASP A 21 0.00 1.28 19.24
CA ASP A 21 0.46 2.53 19.84
C ASP A 21 1.95 2.41 20.15
N ASN A 22 2.77 3.08 19.33
CA ASN A 22 4.20 3.13 19.51
C ASN A 22 4.72 4.55 19.16
N PRO A 23 5.12 5.36 20.16
CA PRO A 23 5.54 6.74 19.94
C PRO A 23 6.74 6.91 19.00
N ALA A 24 7.61 5.90 18.90
CA ALA A 24 8.73 5.93 17.97
C ALA A 24 8.24 5.77 16.52
N VAL A 25 7.25 4.88 16.30
CA VAL A 25 6.60 4.70 15.00
C VAL A 25 5.83 5.96 14.60
N ASP A 26 5.08 6.58 15.51
CA ASP A 26 4.37 7.84 15.23
C ASP A 26 5.34 8.94 14.76
N LYS A 27 6.44 9.14 15.50
CA LYS A 27 7.46 10.13 15.16
C LYS A 27 8.08 9.85 13.78
N ALA A 28 8.37 8.59 13.47
CA ALA A 28 8.93 8.21 12.18
C ALA A 28 7.91 8.38 11.04
N LEU A 29 6.64 8.03 11.27
CA LEU A 29 5.55 8.24 10.31
C LEU A 29 5.36 9.72 9.97
N ASP A 30 5.38 10.58 10.99
CA ASP A 30 5.29 12.02 10.84
C ASP A 30 6.50 12.60 10.09
N ALA A 31 7.72 12.15 10.43
CA ALA A 31 8.93 12.57 9.74
C ALA A 31 8.93 12.16 8.26
N GLY A 32 8.60 10.90 7.96
CA GLY A 32 8.52 10.38 6.60
C GLY A 32 7.47 11.13 5.77
N ARG A 33 6.29 11.40 6.35
CA ARG A 33 5.19 12.10 5.65
C ARG A 33 5.51 13.56 5.35
N ARG A 34 6.26 14.24 6.22
CA ARG A 34 6.61 15.67 6.08
C ARG A 34 7.89 15.90 5.26
N SER A 35 8.69 14.87 5.01
CA SER A 35 9.94 14.99 4.26
C SER A 35 9.72 14.98 2.74
N GLN A 36 10.29 15.96 2.05
CA GLN A 36 10.45 15.95 0.58
C GLN A 36 11.78 15.35 0.12
N ASP A 37 12.73 15.17 1.04
CA ASP A 37 14.01 14.51 0.79
C ASP A 37 13.80 12.98 0.74
N PRO A 38 14.07 12.32 -0.40
CA PRO A 38 13.85 10.89 -0.56
C PRO A 38 14.62 10.02 0.43
N ASP A 39 15.87 10.38 0.74
CA ASP A 39 16.74 9.59 1.61
C ASP A 39 16.29 9.71 3.06
N LYS A 40 15.93 10.92 3.49
CA LYS A 40 15.32 11.14 4.82
C LYS A 40 14.00 10.41 4.97
N ARG A 41 13.18 10.38 3.92
CA ARG A 41 11.89 9.68 3.92
C ARG A 41 12.09 8.16 3.98
N ALA A 42 13.03 7.62 3.22
CA ALA A 42 13.37 6.20 3.24
C ALA A 42 13.85 5.77 4.63
N ALA A 43 14.81 6.49 5.22
CA ALA A 43 15.32 6.18 6.56
C ALA A 43 14.23 6.20 7.66
N ALA A 44 13.23 7.08 7.52
CA ALA A 44 12.08 7.08 8.42
C ALA A 44 11.23 5.80 8.26
N TYR A 45 11.01 5.33 7.04
CA TYR A 45 10.31 4.06 6.80
C TYR A 45 11.11 2.83 7.21
N ASP A 46 12.44 2.85 7.10
CA ASP A 46 13.30 1.79 7.63
C ASP A 46 13.16 1.68 9.16
N THR A 47 13.11 2.83 9.84
CA THR A 47 12.88 2.89 11.29
C THR A 47 11.53 2.28 11.66
N ILE A 48 10.48 2.57 10.89
CA ILE A 48 9.14 1.97 11.11
C ILE A 48 9.19 0.45 10.92
N GLN A 49 9.85 -0.03 9.87
CA GLN A 49 9.94 -1.47 9.60
C GLN A 49 10.68 -2.21 10.71
N GLN A 50 11.80 -1.66 11.20
CA GLN A 50 12.54 -2.26 12.31
C GLN A 50 11.69 -2.28 13.60
N ALA A 51 10.99 -1.19 13.91
CA ALA A 51 10.11 -1.13 15.08
C ALA A 51 8.98 -2.16 15.01
N LEU A 52 8.42 -2.44 13.83
CA LEU A 52 7.40 -3.47 13.64
C LEU A 52 7.94 -4.90 13.76
N VAL A 53 9.24 -5.11 13.50
CA VAL A 53 9.89 -6.40 13.79
C VAL A 53 10.05 -6.59 15.30
N ASP A 54 10.43 -5.54 16.02
CA ASP A 54 10.70 -5.59 17.45
C ASP A 54 9.40 -5.61 18.30
N ASP A 55 8.36 -4.91 17.85
CA ASP A 55 7.07 -4.74 18.51
C ASP A 55 5.92 -4.80 17.47
N PRO A 56 5.51 -6.02 17.07
CA PRO A 56 4.58 -6.21 15.96
C PRO A 56 3.12 -5.92 16.34
N GLY A 57 2.53 -4.90 15.73
CA GLY A 57 1.06 -4.67 15.76
C GLY A 57 0.27 -5.57 14.80
N PHE A 58 0.94 -6.21 13.84
CA PHE A 58 0.34 -7.06 12.81
C PHE A 58 1.26 -8.23 12.48
N THR A 59 0.67 -9.37 12.09
CA THR A 59 1.39 -10.45 11.41
C THR A 59 1.12 -10.36 9.91
N PHE A 60 2.06 -9.80 9.16
CA PHE A 60 1.98 -9.73 7.70
C PHE A 60 2.24 -11.11 7.09
N LEU A 61 1.32 -11.60 6.26
CA LEU A 61 1.37 -12.97 5.74
C LEU A 61 1.96 -13.04 4.33
N THR A 62 1.42 -12.25 3.40
CA THR A 62 1.76 -12.35 1.99
C THR A 62 1.45 -11.05 1.26
N HIS A 63 2.07 -10.90 0.09
CA HIS A 63 1.53 -10.08 -0.98
C HIS A 63 0.72 -10.99 -1.91
N ILE A 64 -0.32 -10.45 -2.55
CA ILE A 64 -1.17 -11.20 -3.47
C ILE A 64 -0.91 -10.75 -4.89
N ASP A 65 -0.97 -11.68 -5.82
CA ASP A 65 -1.05 -11.38 -7.25
C ASP A 65 -2.52 -11.28 -7.65
N HIS A 66 -2.84 -10.30 -8.48
CA HIS A 66 -4.12 -10.26 -9.19
C HIS A 66 -4.00 -11.04 -10.51
N LEU A 67 -5.00 -11.86 -10.80
CA LEU A 67 -5.08 -12.65 -12.01
C LEU A 67 -6.32 -12.26 -12.81
N TYR A 68 -6.11 -11.85 -14.06
CA TYR A 68 -7.18 -11.46 -14.97
C TYR A 68 -7.29 -12.43 -16.13
N VAL A 69 -8.51 -12.88 -16.41
CA VAL A 69 -8.84 -13.69 -17.57
C VAL A 69 -9.67 -12.85 -18.52
N LEU A 70 -9.14 -12.59 -19.71
CA LEU A 70 -9.78 -11.78 -20.74
C LEU A 70 -9.92 -12.56 -22.04
N ALA A 71 -10.87 -12.14 -22.87
CA ALA A 71 -10.98 -12.65 -24.24
C ALA A 71 -9.72 -12.28 -25.03
N ASP A 72 -9.22 -13.24 -25.82
CA ASP A 72 -7.99 -13.10 -26.62
C ASP A 72 -8.12 -12.14 -27.80
N ARG A 73 -9.30 -11.53 -28.00
CA ARG A 73 -9.60 -10.57 -29.06
C ARG A 73 -9.09 -9.15 -28.80
N TRP A 74 -8.39 -8.92 -27.70
CA TRP A 74 -7.89 -7.60 -27.30
C TRP A 74 -6.35 -7.56 -27.37
N GLU A 75 -5.82 -6.41 -27.76
CA GLU A 75 -4.38 -6.09 -27.78
C GLU A 75 -4.10 -4.85 -26.92
N GLY A 76 -2.86 -4.67 -26.47
CA GLY A 76 -2.44 -3.52 -25.65
C GLY A 76 -2.67 -3.67 -24.15
N LEU A 77 -3.10 -4.85 -23.68
CA LEU A 77 -3.30 -5.11 -22.26
C LEU A 77 -1.95 -5.16 -21.53
N THR A 78 -1.83 -4.39 -20.46
CA THR A 78 -0.69 -4.42 -19.55
C THR A 78 -1.19 -4.34 -18.11
N THR A 79 -0.35 -4.73 -17.15
CA THR A 79 -0.62 -4.56 -15.72
C THR A 79 0.30 -3.50 -15.13
N GLN A 80 -0.07 -3.00 -13.96
CA GLN A 80 0.74 -2.10 -13.14
C GLN A 80 0.94 -2.72 -11.74
N LEU A 81 1.69 -2.05 -10.86
CA LEU A 81 1.60 -2.37 -9.44
C LEU A 81 0.21 -1.95 -8.96
N GLU A 82 -0.64 -2.94 -8.72
CA GLU A 82 -2.04 -2.67 -8.41
C GLU A 82 -2.24 -2.27 -6.94
N PRO A 83 -3.16 -1.33 -6.67
CA PRO A 83 -3.49 -0.92 -5.31
C PRO A 83 -4.12 -2.05 -4.48
N HIS A 84 -4.23 -1.82 -3.17
CA HIS A 84 -4.87 -2.75 -2.23
C HIS A 84 -6.35 -3.05 -2.56
N GLU A 85 -7.02 -2.11 -3.23
CA GLU A 85 -8.39 -2.33 -3.67
C GLU A 85 -8.40 -3.47 -4.71
N HIS A 86 -9.32 -4.43 -4.54
CA HIS A 86 -9.31 -5.75 -5.17
C HIS A 86 -9.62 -5.71 -6.69
N GLY A 87 -8.88 -4.90 -7.43
CA GLY A 87 -9.03 -4.70 -8.86
C GLY A 87 -10.37 -4.10 -9.25
N PHE A 88 -10.97 -3.22 -8.44
CA PHE A 88 -12.25 -2.57 -8.68
C PHE A 88 -12.11 -1.20 -9.40
N ALA A 89 -11.13 -0.37 -9.03
CA ALA A 89 -10.98 0.98 -9.57
C ALA A 89 -9.82 1.09 -10.57
N SER A 90 -8.71 0.39 -10.32
CA SER A 90 -7.45 0.54 -11.04
C SER A 90 -6.76 -0.79 -11.31
N GLY A 91 -7.57 -1.84 -11.52
CA GLY A 91 -7.10 -3.16 -11.96
C GLY A 91 -6.53 -3.12 -13.39
N PRO A 92 -6.85 -4.09 -14.25
CA PRO A 92 -6.21 -4.21 -15.55
C PRO A 92 -6.62 -3.08 -16.49
N TRP A 93 -7.73 -2.37 -16.21
CA TRP A 93 -8.27 -1.27 -17.00
C TRP A 93 -7.64 0.10 -16.70
N TRP A 94 -6.52 0.15 -15.97
CA TRP A 94 -5.80 1.41 -15.72
C TRP A 94 -5.41 2.17 -17.01
N ASN A 95 -5.23 1.43 -18.11
CA ASN A 95 -4.93 1.95 -19.46
C ASN A 95 -5.97 1.49 -20.51
N ILE A 96 -7.23 1.29 -20.12
CA ILE A 96 -8.27 0.74 -21.01
C ILE A 96 -8.46 1.53 -22.32
N GLU A 97 -8.12 2.82 -22.30
CA GLU A 97 -8.13 3.70 -23.46
C GLU A 97 -7.17 3.28 -24.57
N ASP A 98 -6.10 2.54 -24.25
CA ASP A 98 -5.11 2.06 -25.20
C ASP A 98 -5.53 0.74 -25.86
N TRP A 99 -6.53 0.03 -25.30
CA TRP A 99 -6.88 -1.31 -25.74
C TRP A 99 -7.52 -1.30 -27.13
N GLN A 100 -7.09 -2.20 -28.00
CA GLN A 100 -7.61 -2.33 -29.37
C GLN A 100 -8.13 -3.74 -29.63
N PRO A 101 -9.23 -3.91 -30.39
CA PRO A 101 -9.63 -5.22 -30.86
C PRO A 101 -8.61 -5.73 -31.89
N LYS A 102 -8.32 -7.03 -31.87
CA LYS A 102 -7.54 -7.71 -32.91
C LYS A 102 -8.22 -7.51 -34.27
N LYS A 103 -7.39 -7.29 -35.29
CA LYS A 103 -7.82 -7.17 -36.69
C LYS A 103 -8.08 -8.52 -37.35
#